data_AF-A0A2W4V3A0-F1
#
_entry.id   AF-A0A2W4V3A0-F1
#
_cell.length_a   1.000
_cell.length_b   1.000
_cell.length_c   1.000
_cell.angle_alpha   90.00
_cell.angle_beta   90.00
_cell.angle_gamma   90.00
#
_symmetry.space_group_name_H-M   'P 1'
#
loop_
_entity.id
_entity.type
_entity.pdbx_description
1 polymer ?
#
loop_
_entity_poly.entity_id
_entity_poly.type
_entity_poly.pdbx_seq_one_letter_code
_entity_poly.pdbx_strand_id
1 'polypeptide(L)'
;MGGLVVNALRAGLWGLLLGPLLAVILVFGAMIFDPKCGVGDSGGCAMGIVTAPIAVALPSFGLFFVFGLLRGLWRRRPSDPAAAVRKLRNWGRPE
;
A
#
# COMPACT_ATOMS: atom_id res chain seq x y z
N MET A 1 -18.18 9.68 3.35
CA MET A 1 -16.74 9.52 3.05
C MET A 1 -16.01 8.65 4.08
N GLY A 2 -16.40 8.64 5.36
CA GLY A 2 -15.74 7.87 6.43
C GLY A 2 -15.45 6.40 6.12
N GLY A 3 -16.43 5.64 5.62
CA GLY A 3 -16.19 4.23 5.26
C GLY A 3 -15.16 4.01 4.14
N LEU A 4 -14.93 5.00 3.26
CA LEU A 4 -13.89 4.93 2.23
C LEU A 4 -12.50 5.08 2.85
N VAL A 5 -12.36 6.04 3.78
CA VAL A 5 -11.12 6.27 4.53
C VAL A 5 -10.78 5.08 5.43
N VAL A 6 -11.76 4.52 6.14
CA VAL A 6 -11.54 3.32 6.99
C VAL A 6 -11.07 2.13 6.16
N ASN A 7 -11.68 1.89 4.99
CA ASN A 7 -11.25 0.81 4.10
C ASN A 7 -9.84 1.05 3.53
N ALA A 8 -9.50 2.30 3.21
CA ALA A 8 -8.15 2.67 2.77
C ALA A 8 -7.13 2.50 3.90
N LEU A 9 -7.45 2.90 5.13
CA LEU A 9 -6.62 2.66 6.32
C LEU A 9 -6.40 1.17 6.55
N ARG A 10 -7.45 0.35 6.45
CA ARG A 10 -7.33 -1.11 6.57
C ARG A 10 -6.42 -1.69 5.48
N ALA A 11 -6.52 -1.19 4.25
CA ALA A 11 -5.60 -1.58 3.18
C ALA A 11 -4.15 -1.17 3.51
N GLY A 12 -3.94 0.07 3.96
CA GLY A 12 -2.63 0.55 4.42
C GLY A 12 -2.04 -0.32 5.54
N LEU A 13 -2.84 -0.70 6.54
CA LEU A 13 -2.42 -1.58 7.63
C LEU A 13 -1.99 -2.96 7.12
N TRP A 14 -2.66 -3.50 6.09
CA TRP A 14 -2.18 -4.69 5.40
C TRP A 14 -0.84 -4.46 4.71
N GLY A 15 -0.64 -3.30 4.07
CA GLY A 15 0.65 -2.91 3.51
C GLY A 15 1.77 -2.85 4.55
N LEU A 16 1.48 -2.30 5.73
CA LEU A 16 2.42 -2.20 6.86
C LEU A 16 2.86 -3.57 7.39
N LEU A 17 2.04 -4.60 7.23
CA LEU A 17 2.37 -5.97 7.60
C LEU A 17 3.08 -6.72 6.46
N LEU A 18 2.51 -6.65 5.25
CA LEU A 18 2.97 -7.40 4.09
C LEU A 18 4.30 -6.87 3.53
N GLY A 19 4.52 -5.56 3.55
CA GLY A 19 5.76 -4.95 3.05
C GLY A 19 6.99 -5.43 3.81
N PRO A 20 7.06 -5.24 5.14
CA PRO A 20 8.15 -5.75 5.97
C PRO A 20 8.33 -7.26 5.86
N LEU A 21 7.23 -8.03 5.83
CA LEU A 21 7.29 -9.48 5.66
C LEU A 21 7.95 -9.88 4.33
N LEU A 22 7.54 -9.25 3.22
CA LEU A 22 8.15 -9.46 1.91
C LEU A 22 9.62 -9.04 1.89
N ALA A 23 9.98 -7.93 2.53
CA ALA A 23 11.37 -7.49 2.63
C ALA A 23 12.24 -8.53 3.36
N VAL A 24 11.75 -9.11 4.46
CA VAL A 24 12.45 -10.19 5.16
C VAL A 24 12.66 -11.39 4.22
N ILE A 25 11.60 -11.84 3.54
CA ILE A 25 11.67 -12.98 2.61
C ILE A 25 12.69 -12.70 1.48
N LEU A 26 12.67 -11.50 0.92
CA LEU A 26 13.58 -11.10 -0.16
C LEU A 26 15.03 -11.01 0.33
N VAL A 27 15.27 -10.48 1.53
CA VAL A 27 16.62 -10.42 2.12
C VAL A 27 17.16 -11.83 2.36
N PHE A 28 16.37 -12.73 2.95
CA PHE A 28 16.78 -14.13 3.13
C PHE A 28 17.01 -14.83 1.78
N GLY A 29 16.13 -14.59 0.80
CA GLY A 29 16.31 -15.08 -0.56
C GLY A 29 17.63 -14.61 -1.15
N ALA A 30 17.95 -13.32 -1.05
CA ALA A 30 19.19 -12.75 -1.55
C ALA A 30 20.43 -13.31 -0.84
N MET A 31 20.35 -13.55 0.47
CA MET A 31 21.46 -14.13 1.25
C MET A 31 21.84 -15.52 0.79
N ILE A 32 20.88 -16.34 0.35
CA ILE A 32 21.17 -17.70 -0.16
C ILE A 32 22.07 -17.65 -1.40
N PHE A 33 21.96 -16.58 -2.19
CA PHE A 33 22.74 -16.39 -3.41
C PHE A 33 24.02 -15.57 -3.20
N ASP A 34 24.23 -14.98 -2.01
CA ASP A 34 25.43 -14.17 -1.71
C ASP A 34 26.44 -14.97 -0.86
N PRO A 35 27.58 -15.40 -1.45
CA PRO A 35 28.62 -16.15 -0.73
C PRO A 35 29.29 -15.33 0.38
N LYS A 36 29.10 -14.00 0.44
CA LYS A 36 29.60 -13.13 1.52
C LYS A 36 28.72 -13.18 2.77
N CYS A 37 27.47 -13.65 2.68
CA CYS A 37 26.58 -13.78 3.83
C CYS A 37 26.66 -15.17 4.49
N GLY A 38 27.87 -15.73 4.62
CA GLY A 38 28.13 -17.04 5.22
C GLY A 38 28.30 -17.03 6.75
N VAL A 39 28.62 -18.20 7.32
CA VAL A 39 28.89 -18.37 8.76
C VAL A 39 30.17 -17.63 9.16
N GLY A 40 30.00 -16.50 9.86
CA GLY A 40 31.10 -15.64 10.32
C GLY A 40 31.00 -14.23 9.72
N ASP A 41 30.50 -13.30 10.54
CA ASP A 41 30.56 -11.84 10.41
C ASP A 41 30.44 -11.23 9.00
N SER A 42 29.19 -11.10 8.56
CA SER A 42 28.80 -9.96 7.73
C SER A 42 27.77 -9.14 8.48
N GLY A 43 28.23 -8.22 9.34
CA GLY A 43 27.35 -7.28 10.06
C GLY A 43 26.40 -6.51 9.13
N GLY A 44 26.78 -6.33 7.85
CA GLY A 44 25.91 -5.80 6.80
C GLY A 44 24.74 -6.72 6.40
N CYS A 45 24.95 -8.04 6.36
CA CYS A 45 23.89 -9.01 6.09
C CYS A 45 22.89 -9.02 7.27
N ALA A 46 23.38 -9.09 8.51
CA ALA A 46 22.54 -9.02 9.70
C ALA A 46 21.76 -7.69 9.79
N MET A 47 22.42 -6.56 9.49
CA MET A 47 21.75 -5.26 9.41
C MET A 47 20.70 -5.20 8.30
N GLY A 48 20.92 -5.85 7.15
CA GLY A 48 19.96 -5.88 6.05
C GLY A 48 18.61 -6.51 6.46
N ILE A 49 18.64 -7.55 7.29
CA ILE A 49 17.43 -8.22 7.82
C ILE A 49 16.59 -7.25 8.66
N VAL A 50 17.23 -6.32 9.37
CA VAL A 50 16.55 -5.38 10.27
C VAL A 50 16.17 -4.08 9.55
N THR A 51 17.11 -3.51 8.80
CA THR A 51 16.95 -2.18 8.18
C THR A 51 16.01 -2.20 6.99
N ALA A 52 16.02 -3.24 6.15
CA ALA A 52 15.18 -3.29 4.96
C ALA A 52 13.66 -3.34 5.29
N PRO A 53 13.19 -4.17 6.24
CA PRO A 53 11.78 -4.16 6.65
C PRO A 53 11.35 -2.82 7.26
N ILE A 54 12.21 -2.21 8.08
CA ILE A 54 11.94 -0.89 8.68
C ILE A 54 11.82 0.19 7.60
N ALA A 55 12.78 0.20 6.66
CA ALA A 55 12.79 1.17 5.57
C ALA A 55 11.55 1.07 4.68
N VAL A 56 11.02 -0.15 4.46
CA VAL A 56 9.86 -0.37 3.59
C VAL A 56 8.51 -0.28 4.31
N ALA A 57 8.47 -0.27 5.64
CA ALA A 57 7.23 -0.28 6.42
C ALA A 57 6.30 0.88 6.08
N LEU A 58 6.78 2.13 6.18
CA LEU A 58 5.96 3.31 5.85
C LEU A 58 5.66 3.42 4.33
N PRO A 59 6.62 3.19 3.42
CA PRO A 59 6.33 3.17 1.99
C PRO A 59 5.24 2.16 1.59
N SER A 60 5.30 0.94 2.14
CA SER A 60 4.32 -0.11 1.85
C SER A 60 2.93 0.22 2.39
N PHE A 61 2.84 0.81 3.59
CA PHE A 61 1.59 1.38 4.10
C PHE A 61 1.03 2.43 3.13
N GLY A 62 1.85 3.39 2.70
CA GLY A 62 1.44 4.46 1.79
C GLY A 62 0.92 3.93 0.46
N LEU A 63 1.64 2.98 -0.14
CA LEU A 63 1.23 2.34 -1.40
C LEU A 63 -0.12 1.65 -1.29
N PHE A 64 -0.32 0.83 -0.26
CA PHE A 64 -1.58 0.11 -0.08
C PHE A 64 -2.74 1.04 0.31
N PHE A 65 -2.47 2.08 1.11
CA PHE A 65 -3.47 3.09 1.46
C PHE A 65 -3.95 3.82 0.20
N VAL A 66 -3.03 4.34 -0.62
CA VAL A 66 -3.35 5.04 -1.87
C VAL A 66 -4.08 4.11 -2.83
N PHE A 67 -3.63 2.88 -2.98
CA PHE A 67 -4.30 1.88 -3.81
C PHE A 67 -5.73 1.58 -3.32
N GLY A 68 -5.92 1.41 -2.02
CA GLY A 68 -7.23 1.21 -1.40
C GLY A 68 -8.16 2.40 -1.61
N LEU A 69 -7.64 3.62 -1.49
CA LEU A 69 -8.36 4.86 -1.76
C LEU A 69 -8.80 4.94 -3.23
N LEU A 70 -7.87 4.76 -4.17
CA LEU A 70 -8.12 4.79 -5.60
C LEU A 70 -9.15 3.73 -6.00
N ARG A 71 -9.02 2.49 -5.52
CA ARG A 71 -9.98 1.42 -5.76
C ARG A 71 -11.36 1.75 -5.19
N GLY A 72 -11.41 2.35 -4.00
CA GLY A 72 -12.65 2.79 -3.36
C GLY A 72 -13.35 3.91 -4.14
N LEU A 73 -12.59 4.88 -4.63
CA LEU A 73 -13.08 5.94 -5.52
C LEU A 73 -13.57 5.39 -6.85
N TRP A 74 -12.80 4.49 -7.47
CA TRP A 74 -13.14 3.90 -8.76
C TRP A 74 -14.43 3.08 -8.70
N ARG A 75 -14.65 2.32 -7.61
CA ARG A 75 -15.90 1.57 -7.40
C ARG A 75 -17.13 2.45 -7.19
N ARG A 76 -16.95 3.70 -6.75
CA ARG A 76 -18.03 4.67 -6.55
C ARG A 76 -18.26 5.55 -7.78
N ARG A 77 -17.47 5.36 -8.84
CA ARG A 77 -17.60 6.13 -10.07
C ARG A 77 -18.97 5.81 -10.70
N PRO A 78 -19.80 6.81 -11.01
CA PRO A 78 -21.10 6.58 -11.65
C PRO A 78 -20.91 5.96 -13.03
N SER A 79 -21.75 4.98 -13.39
CA SER A 79 -21.71 4.29 -14.68
C SER A 79 -22.00 5.21 -15.86
N ASP A 80 -22.79 6.27 -15.65
CA ASP A 80 -22.99 7.37 -16.59
C ASP A 80 -22.57 8.72 -15.96
N PRO A 81 -21.33 9.18 -16.22
CA PRO A 81 -20.85 10.45 -15.70
C PRO A 81 -21.62 11.65 -16.28
N ALA A 82 -22.17 11.55 -17.50
CA ALA A 82 -22.93 12.63 -18.11
C ALA A 82 -24.30 12.81 -17.43
N ALA A 83 -24.99 11.72 -17.08
CA ALA A 83 -26.19 11.79 -16.26
C ALA A 83 -25.93 12.35 -14.85
N ALA A 84 -24.81 11.96 -14.22
CA ALA A 84 -24.42 12.50 -12.91
C ALA A 84 -24.16 14.01 -12.97
N VAL A 85 -23.45 14.50 -13.99
CA VAL A 85 -23.21 15.94 -14.21
C VAL A 85 -24.51 16.69 -14.49
N ARG A 86 -25.41 16.15 -15.33
CA ARG A 86 -26.73 16.76 -15.58
C ARG A 86 -27.56 16.86 -14.30
N LYS A 87 -27.55 15.82 -13.46
CA LYS A 87 -28.25 15.81 -12.16
C LYS A 87 -27.69 16.88 -11.22
N LEU A 88 -26.37 17.02 -11.13
CA LEU A 88 -25.72 18.05 -10.31
C LEU A 88 -26.02 19.46 -10.84
N ARG A 89 -26.04 19.65 -12.16
CA ARG A 89 -26.35 20.94 -12.80
C ARG A 89 -27.78 21.40 -12.53
N ASN A 90 -28.73 20.47 -12.46
CA ASN A 90 -30.13 20.78 -12.20
C ASN A 90 -30.47 20.77 -10.69
N TRP A 91 -29.51 20.47 -9.81
CA TRP A 91 -29.72 20.41 -8.37
C TRP A 91 -29.89 21.84 -7.83
N GLY A 92 -31.12 22.21 -7.50
CA GLY A 92 -31.47 23.53 -6.96
C GLY A 92 -32.27 24.45 -7.88
N ARG A 93 -32.70 23.99 -9.07
CA ARG A 93 -33.75 24.70 -9.82
C ARG A 93 -35.12 24.31 -9.24
N PRO A 94 -35.96 25.26 -8.81
CA PRO A 94 -37.37 24.98 -8.57
C PRO A 94 -38.01 24.58 -9.91
N GLU A 95 -38.90 23.58 -9.84
CA GLU A 95 -39.69 23.10 -10.98
C GLU A 95 -40.62 24.17 -11.57
#